data_AF-A0A060WQG8-F1
#
_entry.id   AF-A0A060WQG8-F1
#
_cell.length_a   1.000
_cell.length_b   1.000
_cell.length_c   1.000
_cell.angle_alpha   90.00
_cell.angle_beta   90.00
_cell.angle_gamma   90.00
#
_symmetry.space_group_name_H-M   'P 1'
#
loop_
_entity.id
_entity.type
_entity.pdbx_description
1 polymer ?
#
loop_
_entity_poly.entity_id
_entity_poly.type
_entity_poly.pdbx_seq_one_letter_code
_entity_poly.pdbx_strand_id
1 'polypeptide(L)'
;MKYRIGFLFRHKASFTHAAKHTLVKLTILPILNFGDVIYKIASNTLLSKLDAVYHSAICFVTKAPYTTHHCDLYALVGWPSLHIRRQTHWLQVIYKSMLSKAPPYLSSLVTMATPTRSTRSSRCISLIIPKANTSFGRLSFQFSAACDWNELQKSLKLETFISLTNFKHLSS
;
A
#
# COMPACT_ATOMS: atom_id res chain seq x y z
N MET A 1 1.58 15.53 13.09
CA MET A 1 0.37 15.35 12.25
C MET A 1 -0.91 15.88 12.90
N LYS A 2 -1.19 15.55 14.18
CA LYS A 2 -2.38 16.03 14.92
C LYS A 2 -2.60 17.55 14.85
N TYR A 3 -1.55 18.36 15.03
CA TYR A 3 -1.65 19.83 14.95
C TYR A 3 -2.13 20.35 13.58
N ARG A 4 -1.76 19.69 12.48
CA ARG A 4 -2.18 20.09 11.12
C ARG A 4 -3.68 19.84 10.93
N ILE A 5 -4.17 18.67 11.36
CA ILE A 5 -5.61 18.35 11.30
C ILE A 5 -6.42 19.33 12.17
N GLY A 6 -5.96 19.61 13.40
CA GLY A 6 -6.62 20.60 14.26
C GLY A 6 -6.72 21.98 13.62
N PHE A 7 -5.67 22.44 12.94
CA PHE A 7 -5.70 23.68 12.17
C PHE A 7 -6.75 23.66 11.04
N LEU A 8 -6.80 22.58 10.26
CA LEU A 8 -7.80 22.41 9.21
C LEU A 8 -9.23 22.51 9.75
N PHE A 9 -9.51 21.83 10.86
CA PHE A 9 -10.84 21.86 11.49
C PHE A 9 -11.24 23.25 11.99
N ARG A 10 -10.30 24.07 12.48
CA ARG A 10 -10.58 25.46 12.91
C ARG A 10 -11.03 26.34 11.75
N HIS A 11 -10.43 26.16 10.58
CA HIS A 11 -10.75 26.93 9.38
C HIS A 11 -11.71 26.20 8.42
N LYS A 12 -12.43 25.17 8.89
CA LYS A 12 -13.25 24.30 8.03
C LYS A 12 -14.39 25.01 7.29
N ALA A 13 -14.84 26.17 7.78
CA ALA A 13 -15.90 26.96 7.16
C ALA A 13 -15.39 27.74 5.93
N SER A 14 -14.10 28.04 5.89
CA SER A 14 -13.47 28.83 4.83
C SER A 14 -13.20 28.03 3.54
N PHE A 15 -13.44 26.72 3.53
CA PHE A 15 -13.10 25.83 2.42
C PHE A 15 -14.34 25.16 1.82
N THR A 16 -14.42 25.16 0.49
CA THR A 16 -15.39 24.34 -0.26
C THR A 16 -15.05 22.84 -0.13
N HIS A 17 -16.00 21.96 -0.42
CA HIS A 17 -15.76 20.50 -0.38
C HIS A 17 -14.59 20.08 -1.28
N ALA A 18 -14.55 20.59 -2.51
CA ALA A 18 -13.45 20.33 -3.45
C ALA A 18 -12.09 20.82 -2.94
N ALA A 19 -12.06 22.00 -2.30
CA ALA A 19 -10.85 22.54 -1.70
C ALA A 19 -10.35 21.66 -0.54
N LYS A 20 -11.25 21.22 0.35
CA LYS A 20 -10.89 20.31 1.45
C LYS A 20 -10.31 18.99 0.95
N HIS A 21 -10.98 18.39 -0.03
CA HIS A 21 -10.55 17.15 -0.65
C HIS A 21 -9.14 17.29 -1.24
N THR A 22 -8.90 18.35 -2.01
CA THR A 22 -7.60 18.66 -2.60
C THR A 22 -6.53 18.92 -1.54
N LEU A 23 -6.86 19.70 -0.51
CA LEU A 23 -5.93 20.05 0.57
C LEU A 23 -5.46 18.82 1.33
N VAL A 24 -6.36 17.92 1.71
CA VAL A 24 -6.00 16.66 2.38
C VAL A 24 -5.17 15.77 1.45
N LYS A 25 -5.55 15.68 0.17
CA LYS A 25 -4.83 14.89 -0.85
C LYS A 25 -3.40 15.37 -1.06
N LEU A 26 -3.14 16.67 -0.97
CA LEU A 26 -1.81 17.26 -1.21
C LEU A 26 -0.96 17.39 0.06
N THR A 27 -1.56 17.46 1.25
CA THR A 27 -0.81 17.74 2.49
C THR A 27 -0.72 16.56 3.44
N ILE A 28 -1.78 15.73 3.54
CA ILE A 28 -1.86 14.64 4.52
C ILE A 28 -1.50 13.31 3.85
N LEU A 29 -2.09 12.99 2.69
CA LEU A 29 -1.85 11.71 2.02
C LEU A 29 -0.38 11.47 1.66
N PRO A 30 0.39 12.45 1.16
CA PRO A 30 1.80 12.20 0.84
C PRO A 30 2.63 11.82 2.07
N ILE A 31 2.31 12.37 3.24
CA ILE A 31 2.98 12.04 4.50
C ILE A 31 2.64 10.61 4.94
N LEU A 32 1.37 10.21 4.81
CA LEU A 32 0.94 8.84 5.13
C LEU A 32 1.56 7.83 4.17
N ASN A 33 1.67 8.18 2.89
CA ASN A 33 2.21 7.32 1.84
C ASN A 33 3.75 7.29 1.80
N PHE A 34 4.45 8.25 2.42
CA PHE A 34 5.92 8.30 2.35
C PHE A 34 6.58 7.05 2.95
N GLY A 35 6.03 6.53 4.04
CA GLY A 35 6.56 5.38 4.77
C GLY A 35 5.74 4.11 4.66
N ASP A 36 4.70 4.06 3.82
CA ASP A 36 3.74 2.96 3.79
C ASP A 36 4.35 1.57 3.56
N VAL A 37 5.32 1.49 2.64
CA VAL A 37 6.11 0.28 2.34
C VAL A 37 6.85 -0.20 3.59
N ILE A 38 7.39 0.71 4.39
CA ILE A 38 8.11 0.40 5.64
C ILE A 38 7.11 0.02 6.74
N TYR A 39 5.96 0.69 6.81
CA TYR A 39 4.92 0.42 7.80
C TYR A 39 4.25 -0.95 7.63
N LYS A 40 4.46 -1.65 6.50
CA LYS A 40 3.94 -3.01 6.28
C LYS A 40 4.34 -3.97 7.41
N ILE A 41 5.51 -3.79 8.02
CA ILE A 41 6.01 -4.62 9.14
C ILE A 41 5.65 -4.07 10.52
N ALA A 42 4.96 -2.92 10.58
CA ALA A 42 4.59 -2.29 11.85
C ALA A 42 3.45 -3.05 12.54
N SER A 43 3.39 -2.96 13.87
CA SER A 43 2.30 -3.54 14.66
C SER A 43 0.96 -2.86 14.37
N ASN A 44 -0.13 -3.61 14.50
CA ASN A 44 -1.49 -3.08 14.38
C ASN A 44 -1.76 -1.92 15.36
N THR A 45 -1.11 -1.91 16.53
CA THR A 45 -1.21 -0.83 17.52
C THR A 45 -0.60 0.49 17.04
N LEU A 46 0.42 0.44 16.19
CA LEU A 46 1.00 1.64 15.58
C LEU A 46 0.20 2.06 14.35
N LEU A 47 -0.25 1.08 13.54
CA LEU A 47 -1.06 1.34 12.36
C LEU A 47 -2.41 1.99 12.71
N SER A 48 -3.05 1.58 13.81
CA SER A 48 -4.32 2.18 14.25
C SER A 48 -4.21 3.67 14.56
N LYS A 49 -3.02 4.16 14.98
CA LYS A 49 -2.76 5.59 15.17
C LYS A 49 -2.74 6.35 13.83
N LEU A 50 -2.25 5.73 12.76
CA LEU A 50 -2.31 6.30 11.41
C LEU A 50 -3.75 6.29 10.87
N ASP A 51 -4.48 5.20 11.11
CA ASP A 51 -5.87 5.08 10.70
C ASP A 51 -6.75 6.15 11.37
N ALA A 52 -6.53 6.47 12.65
CA ALA A 52 -7.22 7.57 13.35
C ALA A 52 -6.97 8.94 12.72
N VAL A 53 -5.73 9.20 12.28
CA VAL A 53 -5.35 10.43 11.56
C VAL A 53 -6.04 10.49 10.20
N TYR A 54 -6.06 9.37 9.47
CA TYR A 54 -6.73 9.27 8.17
C TYR A 54 -8.24 9.44 8.28
N HIS A 55 -8.87 8.78 9.24
CA HIS A 55 -10.30 8.91 9.56
C HIS A 55 -10.66 10.37 9.86
N SER A 56 -9.89 11.03 10.72
CA SER A 56 -10.08 12.45 11.04
C SER A 56 -9.97 13.35 9.80
N ALA A 57 -9.02 13.06 8.90
CA ALA A 57 -8.85 13.80 7.65
C ALA A 57 -10.03 13.59 6.69
N ILE A 58 -10.62 12.40 6.66
CA ILE A 58 -11.81 12.12 5.85
C ILE A 58 -13.03 12.83 6.45
N CYS A 59 -13.26 12.74 7.76
CA CYS A 59 -14.32 13.50 8.44
C CYS A 59 -14.22 15.01 8.19
N PHE A 60 -12.99 15.55 8.09
CA PHE A 60 -12.80 16.96 7.72
C PHE A 60 -13.37 17.28 6.32
N VAL A 61 -13.10 16.41 5.34
CA VAL A 61 -13.58 16.58 3.95
C VAL A 61 -15.08 16.40 3.88
N THR A 62 -15.59 15.28 4.40
CA THR A 62 -16.99 14.86 4.28
C THR A 62 -17.95 15.60 5.20
N LYS A 63 -17.43 16.27 6.24
CA LYS A 63 -18.20 16.84 7.35
C LYS A 63 -19.02 15.79 8.12
N ALA A 64 -18.71 14.51 7.96
CA ALA A 64 -19.41 13.45 8.67
C ALA A 64 -19.08 13.45 10.17
N PRO A 65 -20.01 13.00 11.04
CA PRO A 65 -19.75 12.75 12.44
C PRO A 65 -18.54 11.82 12.64
N TYR A 66 -17.84 11.97 13.77
CA TYR A 66 -16.70 11.10 14.07
C TYR A 66 -17.11 9.64 14.31
N THR A 67 -18.37 9.42 14.67
CA THR A 67 -18.98 8.11 14.92
C THR A 67 -19.41 7.37 13.65
N THR A 68 -19.32 8.01 12.47
CA THR A 68 -19.67 7.36 11.21
C THR A 68 -18.77 6.15 10.96
N HIS A 69 -19.37 5.05 10.50
CA HIS A 69 -18.64 3.84 10.20
C HIS A 69 -17.65 4.07 9.05
N HIS A 70 -16.46 3.47 9.15
CA HIS A 70 -15.34 3.76 8.24
C HIS A 70 -15.62 3.37 6.77
N CYS A 71 -16.41 2.31 6.52
CA CYS A 71 -16.80 1.93 5.16
C CYS A 71 -17.58 3.04 4.45
N ASP A 72 -18.55 3.64 5.15
CA ASP A 72 -19.40 4.70 4.57
C ASP A 72 -18.57 5.95 4.28
N LEU A 73 -17.62 6.28 5.17
CA LEU A 73 -16.70 7.40 4.97
C LEU A 73 -15.81 7.20 3.74
N TYR A 74 -15.27 5.99 3.55
CA TYR A 74 -14.43 5.67 2.40
C TYR A 74 -15.22 5.74 1.09
N ALA A 75 -16.46 5.25 1.08
CA ALA A 75 -17.36 5.36 -0.07
C ALA A 75 -17.69 6.82 -0.39
N LEU A 76 -18.00 7.63 0.62
CA LEU A 76 -18.39 9.03 0.45
C LEU A 76 -17.25 9.90 -0.11
N VAL A 77 -16.01 9.66 0.33
CA VAL A 77 -14.83 10.41 -0.15
C VAL A 77 -14.20 9.79 -1.41
N GLY A 78 -14.57 8.55 -1.76
CA GLY A 78 -14.02 7.81 -2.88
C GLY A 78 -12.54 7.43 -2.70
N TRP A 79 -12.07 7.25 -1.46
CA TRP A 79 -10.68 6.87 -1.18
C TRP A 79 -10.60 5.46 -0.58
N PRO A 80 -9.63 4.62 -1.02
CA PRO A 80 -9.41 3.33 -0.40
C PRO A 80 -8.89 3.47 1.04
N SER A 81 -9.04 2.41 1.83
CA SER A 81 -8.46 2.35 3.18
C SER A 81 -6.93 2.49 3.13
N LEU A 82 -6.32 2.94 4.23
CA LEU A 82 -4.86 2.98 4.30
C LEU A 82 -4.24 1.59 4.11
N HIS A 83 -4.88 0.54 4.63
CA HIS A 83 -4.42 -0.84 4.44
C HIS A 83 -4.27 -1.18 2.94
N ILE A 84 -5.31 -0.93 2.14
CA ILE A 84 -5.30 -1.19 0.70
C ILE A 84 -4.19 -0.37 0.04
N ARG A 85 -4.07 0.92 0.36
CA ARG A 85 -3.01 1.79 -0.19
C ARG A 85 -1.60 1.25 0.09
N ARG A 86 -1.33 0.85 1.33
CA ARG A 86 -0.04 0.25 1.73
C ARG A 86 0.23 -1.03 0.93
N GLN A 87 -0.77 -1.91 0.81
CA GLN A 87 -0.65 -3.15 0.06
C GLN A 87 -0.39 -2.90 -1.42
N THR A 88 -1.12 -1.99 -2.05
CA THR A 88 -0.92 -1.60 -3.46
C THR A 88 0.49 -1.06 -3.69
N HIS A 89 0.97 -0.13 -2.85
CA HIS A 89 2.33 0.41 -2.98
C HIS A 89 3.42 -0.65 -2.72
N TRP A 90 3.22 -1.51 -1.72
CA TRP A 90 4.10 -2.64 -1.44
C TRP A 90 4.27 -3.53 -2.67
N LEU A 91 3.17 -3.97 -3.28
CA LEU A 91 3.20 -4.79 -4.49
C LEU A 91 3.85 -4.06 -5.67
N GLN A 92 3.63 -2.75 -5.81
CA GLN A 92 4.30 -1.94 -6.82
C GLN A 92 5.82 -1.86 -6.61
N VAL A 93 6.30 -1.79 -5.37
CA VAL A 93 7.74 -1.81 -5.07
C VAL A 93 8.35 -3.16 -5.45
N ILE A 94 7.69 -4.26 -5.12
CA ILE A 94 8.15 -5.61 -5.51
C ILE A 94 8.20 -5.72 -7.03
N TYR A 95 7.15 -5.27 -7.71
CA TYR A 95 7.07 -5.28 -9.16
C TYR A 95 8.18 -4.45 -9.82
N LYS A 96 8.42 -3.24 -9.32
CA LYS A 96 9.55 -2.41 -9.78
C LYS A 96 10.90 -3.06 -9.51
N SER A 97 11.04 -3.78 -8.39
CA SER A 97 12.28 -4.45 -8.02
C SER A 97 12.61 -5.57 -9.00
N MET A 98 11.61 -6.36 -9.42
CA MET A 98 11.76 -7.38 -10.47
C MET A 98 12.11 -6.77 -11.83
N LEU A 99 11.55 -5.60 -12.16
CA LEU A 99 11.87 -4.86 -13.39
C LEU A 99 13.20 -4.09 -13.33
N SER A 100 13.99 -4.22 -12.25
CA SER A 100 15.21 -3.42 -12.02
C SER A 100 15.00 -1.90 -12.09
N LYS A 101 13.79 -1.44 -11.73
CA LYS A 101 13.38 -0.01 -11.65
C LYS A 101 13.30 0.50 -10.21
N ALA A 102 13.65 -0.34 -9.24
CA ALA A 102 13.84 0.05 -7.84
C ALA A 102 15.33 0.30 -7.57
N PRO A 103 15.68 0.90 -6.41
CA PRO A 103 17.06 0.98 -5.99
C PRO A 103 17.77 -0.39 -6.04
N PRO A 104 19.05 -0.45 -6.45
CA PRO A 104 19.77 -1.71 -6.67
C PRO A 104 19.72 -2.67 -5.49
N TYR A 105 19.77 -2.15 -4.26
CA TYR A 105 19.72 -2.95 -3.03
C TYR A 105 18.41 -3.70 -2.84
N LEU A 106 17.28 -3.20 -3.39
CA LEU A 106 16.00 -3.93 -3.34
C LEU A 106 15.92 -4.96 -4.47
N SER A 107 16.35 -4.58 -5.67
CA SER A 107 16.36 -5.48 -6.83
C SER A 107 17.26 -6.70 -6.59
N SER A 108 18.42 -6.53 -5.94
CA SER A 108 19.31 -7.64 -5.59
C SER A 108 18.73 -8.62 -4.57
N LEU A 109 17.71 -8.21 -3.81
CA LEU A 109 17.05 -9.06 -2.82
C LEU A 109 15.92 -9.90 -3.44
N VAL A 110 15.51 -9.64 -4.68
CA VAL A 110 14.39 -10.35 -5.30
C VAL A 110 14.93 -11.31 -6.36
N THR A 111 14.73 -12.61 -6.16
CA THR A 111 15.19 -13.64 -7.10
C THR A 111 14.00 -14.29 -7.79
N MET A 112 13.98 -14.18 -9.13
CA MET A 112 13.02 -14.86 -9.98
C MET A 112 13.21 -16.38 -9.91
N ALA A 113 12.12 -17.12 -9.72
CA ALA A 113 12.17 -18.57 -9.76
C ALA A 113 12.29 -19.07 -11.20
N THR A 114 13.31 -19.88 -11.47
CA THR A 114 13.44 -20.62 -12.72
C THR A 114 12.90 -22.03 -12.53
N PRO A 115 11.78 -22.40 -13.16
CA PRO A 115 11.19 -23.71 -12.96
C PRO A 115 12.03 -24.79 -13.63
N THR A 116 12.38 -25.84 -12.87
CA THR A 116 13.11 -27.00 -13.41
C THR A 116 12.23 -27.90 -14.26
N ARG A 117 10.91 -27.85 -14.07
CA ARG A 117 9.91 -28.66 -14.79
C ARG A 117 8.77 -27.77 -15.27
N SER A 118 8.38 -27.94 -16.54
CA SER A 118 7.28 -27.18 -17.14
C SER A 118 5.94 -27.73 -16.66
N THR A 119 5.35 -27.09 -15.66
CA THR A 119 3.97 -27.32 -15.22
C THR A 119 3.16 -26.04 -15.44
N ARG A 120 1.83 -26.13 -15.43
CA ARG A 120 0.98 -24.96 -15.70
C ARG A 120 1.21 -23.81 -14.70
N SER A 121 1.50 -24.10 -13.43
CA SER A 121 1.84 -23.09 -12.42
C SER A 121 3.27 -22.54 -12.58
N SER A 122 4.16 -23.31 -13.18
CA SER A 122 5.55 -22.92 -13.39
C SER A 122 5.73 -21.85 -14.46
N ARG A 123 4.69 -21.56 -15.25
CA ARG A 123 4.70 -20.51 -16.26
C ARG A 123 4.49 -19.11 -15.67
N CYS A 124 3.99 -19.02 -14.44
CA CYS A 124 3.77 -17.73 -13.79
C CYS A 124 5.09 -17.13 -13.27
N ILE A 125 5.19 -15.80 -13.34
CA ILE A 125 6.28 -15.01 -12.77
C ILE A 125 6.24 -15.19 -11.25
N SER A 126 7.11 -16.03 -10.71
CA SER A 126 7.17 -16.32 -9.27
C SER A 126 8.55 -16.00 -8.68
N LEU A 127 8.58 -15.77 -7.37
CA LEU A 127 9.79 -15.44 -6.62
C LEU A 127 10.21 -16.60 -5.73
N ILE A 128 11.52 -16.78 -5.58
CA ILE A 128 12.09 -17.73 -4.63
C ILE A 128 11.88 -17.19 -3.22
N ILE A 129 11.19 -17.97 -2.38
CA ILE A 129 11.03 -17.64 -0.96
C ILE A 129 12.27 -18.13 -0.22
N PRO A 130 13.08 -17.23 0.39
CA PRO A 130 14.24 -17.63 1.16
C PRO A 130 13.83 -18.38 2.43
N LYS A 131 14.76 -19.13 3.01
CA LYS A 131 14.55 -19.76 4.31
C LYS A 131 14.57 -18.70 5.42
N ALA A 132 13.51 -18.62 6.21
CA ALA A 132 13.44 -17.77 7.39
C ALA A 132 13.03 -18.59 8.62
N ASN A 133 13.98 -18.78 9.54
CA ASN A 133 13.81 -19.61 10.74
C ASN A 133 13.22 -18.83 11.93
N THR A 134 13.24 -17.50 11.89
CA THR A 134 12.74 -16.64 12.96
C THR A 134 11.53 -15.85 12.49
N SER A 135 10.65 -15.49 13.43
CA SER A 135 9.51 -14.60 13.16
C SER A 135 9.95 -13.25 12.59
N PHE A 136 11.04 -12.68 13.13
CA PHE A 136 11.63 -11.45 12.63
C PHE A 136 12.21 -11.60 11.22
N GLY A 137 12.87 -12.72 10.92
CA GLY A 137 13.38 -13.00 9.56
C GLY A 137 12.28 -13.07 8.51
N ARG A 138 11.07 -13.51 8.89
CA ARG A 138 9.89 -13.52 8.00
C ARG A 138 9.38 -12.11 7.67
N LEU A 139 9.70 -11.11 8.51
CA LEU A 139 9.40 -9.70 8.24
C LEU A 139 10.41 -9.05 7.28
N SER A 140 11.51 -9.73 6.94
CA SER A 140 12.48 -9.19 5.98
C SER A 140 11.82 -8.94 4.63
N PHE A 141 12.33 -7.92 3.92
CA PHE A 141 11.84 -7.57 2.59
C PHE A 141 11.86 -8.78 1.65
N GLN A 142 12.98 -9.50 1.57
CA GLN A 142 13.15 -10.66 0.69
C GLN A 142 12.09 -11.75 0.94
N PHE A 143 11.84 -12.08 2.20
CA PHE A 143 10.84 -13.11 2.54
C PHE A 143 9.41 -12.62 2.28
N SER A 144 9.04 -11.48 2.88
CA SER A 144 7.68 -10.95 2.79
C SER A 144 7.31 -10.59 1.34
N ALA A 145 8.24 -10.06 0.56
CA ALA A 145 8.00 -9.72 -0.85
C ALA A 145 7.72 -10.97 -1.69
N ALA A 146 8.53 -12.02 -1.54
CA ALA A 146 8.34 -13.27 -2.27
C ALA A 146 7.01 -13.94 -1.89
N CYS A 147 6.67 -13.98 -0.61
CA CYS A 147 5.39 -14.50 -0.13
C CYS A 147 4.19 -13.72 -0.69
N ASP A 148 4.15 -12.40 -0.50
CA ASP A 148 3.01 -11.57 -0.91
C ASP A 148 2.85 -11.56 -2.45
N TRP A 149 3.94 -11.56 -3.21
CA TRP A 149 3.90 -11.65 -4.66
C TRP A 149 3.38 -13.01 -5.16
N ASN A 150 3.89 -14.10 -4.59
CA ASN A 150 3.46 -15.44 -4.99
C ASN A 150 1.99 -15.69 -4.62
N GLU A 151 1.50 -15.10 -3.53
CA GLU A 151 0.08 -15.11 -3.19
C GLU A 151 -0.74 -14.35 -4.24
N LEU A 152 -0.31 -13.15 -4.63
CA LEU A 152 -0.95 -12.36 -5.69
C LEU A 152 -0.99 -13.10 -7.03
N GLN A 153 0.04 -13.87 -7.36
CA GLN A 153 0.09 -14.64 -8.61
C GLN A 153 -0.95 -15.75 -8.69
N LYS A 154 -1.50 -16.23 -7.56
CA LYS A 154 -2.60 -17.21 -7.58
C LYS A 154 -3.85 -16.65 -8.25
N SER A 155 -4.10 -15.35 -8.08
CA SER A 155 -5.22 -14.66 -8.73
C SER A 155 -4.85 -14.12 -10.11
N LEU A 156 -3.69 -13.46 -10.25
CA LEU A 156 -3.31 -12.79 -11.50
C LEU A 156 -2.84 -13.74 -12.61
N LYS A 157 -2.10 -14.81 -12.25
CA LYS A 157 -1.52 -15.79 -13.19
C LYS A 157 -0.76 -15.15 -14.36
N LEU A 158 0.12 -14.18 -14.06
CA LEU A 158 0.89 -13.48 -15.09
C LEU A 158 2.06 -14.36 -15.54
N GLU A 159 2.11 -14.65 -16.84
CA GLU A 159 3.24 -15.37 -17.47
C GLU A 159 4.33 -14.42 -18.00
N THR A 160 3.95 -13.16 -18.29
CA THR A 160 4.86 -12.14 -18.84
C THR A 160 4.73 -10.81 -18.11
N PHE A 161 5.80 -10.00 -18.17
CA PHE A 161 5.77 -8.66 -17.60
C PHE A 161 4.88 -7.76 -18.45
N ILE A 162 3.98 -7.04 -17.78
CA ILE A 162 3.14 -6.00 -18.36
C ILE A 162 3.74 -4.62 -18.08
N SER A 163 3.17 -3.57 -18.68
CA SER A 163 3.58 -2.22 -18.34
C SER A 163 3.26 -1.90 -16.87
N LEU A 164 4.07 -1.03 -16.26
CA LEU A 164 3.86 -0.60 -14.87
C LEU A 164 2.50 0.09 -14.70
N THR A 165 2.00 0.79 -15.73
CA THR A 165 0.67 1.41 -15.72
C THR A 165 -0.41 0.35 -15.63
N ASN A 166 -0.34 -0.70 -16.45
CA ASN A 166 -1.33 -1.78 -16.44
C ASN A 166 -1.30 -2.53 -15.11
N PHE A 167 -0.11 -2.77 -14.55
CA PHE A 167 0.02 -3.37 -13.23
C PHE A 167 -0.63 -2.52 -12.13
N LYS A 168 -0.45 -1.19 -12.18
CA LYS A 168 -1.09 -0.29 -11.21
C LYS A 168 -2.61 -0.45 -11.22
N HIS A 169 -3.23 -0.51 -12.39
CA HIS A 169 -4.68 -0.70 -12.55
C HIS A 169 -5.18 -2.05 -12.03
N LEU A 170 -4.36 -3.11 -12.10
CA LEU A 170 -4.70 -4.43 -11.54
C LEU A 170 -4.54 -4.48 -10.02
N SER A 171 -3.70 -3.62 -9.46
CA SER A 171 -3.36 -3.59 -8.03
C SER A 171 -4.15 -2.55 -7.22
N SER A 172 -4.95 -1.71 -7.88
CA SER A 172 -5.75 -0.62 -7.32
C SER A 172 -7.21 -1.01 -7.18
#